data_AF-A3BQN4-F1
#
_entry.id   AF-A3BQN4-F1
#
_cell.length_a   1.000
_cell.length_b   1.000
_cell.length_c   1.000
_cell.angle_alpha   90.00
_cell.angle_beta   90.00
_cell.angle_gamma   90.00
#
_symmetry.space_group_name_H-M   'P 1'
#
loop_
_entity.id
_entity.type
_entity.pdbx_description
1 polymer ?
#
loop_
_entity_poly.entity_id
_entity_poly.type
_entity_poly.pdbx_seq_one_letter_code
_entity_poly.pdbx_strand_id
1 'polypeptide(L)' 'MDWKELKDGSLRVEQHFIAPKQSQRQILVGKNGSKIGRIGIEANEELRSIFKRDVHLILQVRVAKKRSA' A
#
# COMPACT_ATOMS: atom_id res chain seq x y z
N MET A 1 -4.15 3.53 8.65
CA MET A 1 -2.84 2.87 8.61
C MET A 1 -2.77 1.97 9.81
N ASP A 2 -2.34 0.74 9.60
CA ASP A 2 -2.20 -0.26 10.65
C ASP A 2 -0.89 -1.03 10.43
N TRP A 3 -0.23 -1.43 11.51
CA TRP A 3 0.98 -2.24 11.42
C TRP A 3 1.11 -3.13 12.65
N LYS A 4 1.74 -4.29 12.47
CA LYS A 4 2.03 -5.23 13.57
C LYS A 4 3.23 -6.09 13.28
N GLU A 5 3.87 -6.54 14.34
CA GLU A 5 4.88 -7.60 14.27
C GLU A 5 4.18 -8.96 14.21
N LEU A 6 4.71 -9.85 13.38
CA LEU A 6 4.26 -11.23 13.27
C LEU A 6 5.08 -12.13 14.20
N LYS A 7 4.59 -13.36 14.42
CA LYS A 7 5.22 -14.31 15.33
C LYS A 7 6.65 -14.72 14.90
N ASP A 8 6.96 -14.60 13.63
CA ASP A 8 8.29 -14.87 13.05
C ASP A 8 9.23 -13.64 13.12
N GLY A 9 8.79 -12.53 13.71
CA GLY A 9 9.56 -11.29 13.83
C GLY A 9 9.46 -10.36 12.61
N SER A 10 8.77 -10.77 11.54
CA SER A 10 8.53 -9.92 10.36
C SER A 10 7.51 -8.81 10.65
N LEU A 11 7.57 -7.72 9.88
CA LEU A 11 6.67 -6.58 10.03
C LEU A 11 5.57 -6.63 8.96
N ARG A 12 4.30 -6.66 9.38
CA ARG A 12 3.17 -6.45 8.49
C ARG A 12 2.74 -4.99 8.54
N VAL A 13 2.75 -4.32 7.39
CA VAL A 13 2.36 -2.91 7.25
C VAL A 13 1.20 -2.78 6.28
N GLU A 14 0.14 -2.09 6.68
CA GLU A 14 -1.03 -1.82 5.83
C GLU A 14 -1.21 -0.33 5.55
N GLN A 15 -1.03 0.02 4.29
CA GLN A 15 -1.12 1.38 3.79
C GLN A 15 -2.36 1.55 2.91
N HIS A 16 -3.21 2.51 3.27
CA HIS A 16 -4.44 2.84 2.53
C HIS A 16 -4.29 4.17 1.79
N PHE A 17 -4.18 4.12 0.48
CA PHE A 17 -4.27 5.31 -0.37
C PHE A 17 -5.73 5.68 -0.61
N ILE A 18 -6.09 6.92 -0.31
CA ILE A 18 -7.44 7.43 -0.54
C ILE A 18 -7.39 8.37 -1.74
N ALA A 19 -7.99 7.95 -2.85
CA ALA A 19 -8.14 8.74 -4.06
C ALA A 19 -9.43 9.58 -3.99
N PRO A 20 -9.38 10.89 -4.28
CA PRO A 20 -10.57 11.73 -4.38
C PRO A 20 -11.58 11.28 -5.45
N LYS A 21 -11.09 10.77 -6.59
CA LYS A 21 -11.91 10.34 -7.73
C LYS A 21 -11.54 8.95 -8.22
N GLN A 22 -12.49 8.27 -8.86
CA GLN A 22 -12.28 6.95 -9.45
C GLN A 22 -11.22 6.97 -10.57
N SER A 23 -11.11 8.05 -11.35
CA SER A 23 -10.06 8.21 -12.36
C SER A 23 -8.66 8.23 -11.76
N GLN A 24 -8.46 8.94 -10.65
CA GLN A 24 -7.19 8.98 -9.92
C GLN A 24 -6.84 7.62 -9.31
N ARG A 25 -7.84 6.87 -8.82
CA ARG A 25 -7.63 5.48 -8.41
C ARG A 25 -7.10 4.62 -9.56
N GLN A 26 -7.64 4.77 -10.77
CA GLN A 26 -7.15 4.02 -11.94
C GLN A 26 -5.72 4.41 -12.32
N ILE A 27 -5.36 5.70 -12.21
CA ILE A 27 -3.99 6.17 -12.43
C ILE A 27 -3.00 5.57 -11.41
N LEU A 28 -3.40 5.49 -10.13
CA LEU A 28 -2.57 4.90 -9.07
C LEU A 28 -2.41 3.38 -9.24
N VAL A 29 -3.49 2.68 -9.57
CA VAL A 29 -3.49 1.22 -9.75
C VAL A 29 -2.72 0.82 -11.02
N GLY A 30 -2.94 1.54 -12.12
CA GLY A 30 -2.40 1.19 -13.44
C GLY A 30 -3.14 0.01 -14.09
N LYS A 31 -2.81 -0.28 -15.35
CA LYS A 31 -3.40 -1.40 -16.10
C LYS A 31 -3.11 -2.71 -15.38
N ASN A 32 -4.15 -3.47 -15.03
CA ASN A 32 -4.05 -4.73 -14.30
C ASN A 32 -3.25 -4.63 -12.99
N GLY A 33 -3.19 -3.45 -12.34
CA GLY A 33 -2.44 -3.26 -11.10
C GLY A 33 -0.93 -3.08 -11.27
N SER A 34 -0.43 -2.93 -12.51
CA SER A 34 1.01 -2.87 -12.78
C SER A 34 1.73 -1.73 -12.04
N LYS A 35 1.10 -0.56 -11.92
CA LYS A 35 1.74 0.62 -11.33
C LYS A 35 1.80 0.52 -9.81
N ILE A 36 0.70 0.14 -9.16
CA ILE A 36 0.70 -0.07 -7.71
C ILE A 36 1.56 -1.27 -7.31
N GLY A 37 1.64 -2.30 -8.16
CA GLY A 37 2.52 -3.46 -7.95
C GLY A 37 3.99 -3.06 -7.96
N ARG A 38 4.42 -2.26 -8.95
CA ARG A 38 5.80 -1.73 -9.00
C ARG A 38 6.14 -0.90 -7.77
N ILE A 39 5.26 0.03 -7.37
CA ILE A 39 5.43 0.83 -6.14
C ILE A 39 5.56 -0.08 -4.92
N GLY A 40 4.73 -1.14 -4.84
CA GLY A 40 4.77 -2.10 -3.75
C GLY A 40 6.08 -2.87 -3.66
N ILE A 41 6.65 -3.28 -4.80
CA ILE A 41 7.95 -3.98 -4.84
C ILE A 41 9.07 -3.05 -4.37
N GLU A 42 9.20 -1.88 -5.00
CA GLU A 42 10.27 -0.90 -4.69
C GLU A 42 10.19 -0.46 -3.21
N ALA A 43 9.00 -0.15 -2.71
CA ALA A 43 8.82 0.22 -1.31
C ALA A 43 9.10 -0.93 -0.35
N ASN A 44 8.71 -2.17 -0.68
CA ASN A 44 8.97 -3.31 0.20
C ASN A 44 10.48 -3.59 0.31
N GLU A 45 11.22 -3.52 -0.80
CA GLU A 45 12.68 -3.66 -0.82
C GLU A 45 13.36 -2.59 0.05
N GLU A 46 12.95 -1.33 -0.09
CA GLU A 46 13.47 -0.22 0.73
C GLU A 46 13.17 -0.43 2.22
N LEU A 47 11.94 -0.80 2.57
CA LEU A 47 11.55 -1.05 3.97
C LEU A 47 12.32 -2.23 4.58
N ARG A 48 12.55 -3.32 3.84
CA ARG A 48 13.39 -4.44 4.32
C ARG A 48 14.83 -3.98 4.58
N SER A 49 15.36 -3.12 3.72
CA SER A 49 16.71 -2.57 3.89
C SER A 49 16.82 -1.68 5.14
N ILE A 50 15.82 -0.84 5.40
CA ILE A 50 15.77 0.06 6.55
C ILE A 50 15.61 -0.73 7.86
N PHE A 51 14.66 -1.67 7.91
CA PHE A 51 14.32 -2.39 9.15
C PHE A 51 15.18 -3.63 9.41
N LYS A 52 16.00 -4.07 8.44
CA LYS A 52 16.86 -5.27 8.54
C LYS A 52 16.09 -6.54 8.91
N ARG A 53 14.83 -6.62 8.50
CA ARG A 53 13.94 -7.78 8.69
C ARG A 53 12.92 -7.86 7.57
N ASP A 54 12.24 -8.99 7.45
CA ASP A 54 11.19 -9.17 6.45
C ASP A 54 10.01 -8.22 6.69
N VAL A 55 9.49 -7.71 5.57
CA VAL A 55 8.35 -6.79 5.55
C VAL A 55 7.27 -7.32 4.60
N HIS A 56 6.05 -7.39 5.10
CA HIS A 56 4.84 -7.66 4.35
C HIS A 56 4.06 -6.36 4.18
N LEU A 57 4.36 -5.63 3.08
CA LEU A 57 3.68 -4.38 2.73
C LEU A 57 2.39 -4.66 1.94
N ILE A 58 1.25 -4.24 2.49
CA ILE A 58 -0.07 -4.32 1.85
C ILE A 58 -0.47 -2.90 1.44
N LEU A 59 -0.65 -2.68 0.14
CA LEU A 59 -1.12 -1.41 -0.41
C LEU A 59 -2.56 -1.55 -0.88
N GLN A 60 -3.46 -0.72 -0.35
CA GLN A 60 -4.85 -0.68 -0.78
C GLN A 60 -5.24 0.71 -1.27
N VAL A 61 -5.83 0.79 -2.46
CA VAL A 61 -6.33 2.06 -3.04
C VAL A 61 -7.85 2.11 -2.95
N ARG A 62 -8.38 3.05 -2.16
CA ARG A 62 -9.82 3.30 -1.96
C ARG A 62 -10.20 4.65 -2.55
N VAL A 63 -11.46 4.82 -2.95
CA VAL A 63 -11.98 6.14 -3.34
C VAL A 63 -12.64 6.78 -2.11
N ALA A 64 -12.43 8.07 -1.90
CA ALA A 64 -13.11 8.82 -0.84
C ALA A 64 -14.63 8.72 -1.04
N LYS A 65 -15.37 8.35 0.01
CA LYS A 65 -16.83 8.47 -0.01
C LYS A 65 -17.17 9.96 -0.03
N LYS A 66 -18.06 10.38 -0.93
CA LYS A 66 -18.65 11.73 -0.84
C LYS A 66 -19.38 11.80 0.50
N ARG A 67 -19.02 12.77 1.34
CA ARG A 67 -19.89 13.20 2.43
C ARG A 67 -21.08 13.90 1.76
N SER A 68 -22.24 13.26 1.75
CA SER A 68 -23.50 13.97 1.58
C SER A 68 -23.66 14.83 2.82
N ALA A 69 -23.42 16.13 2.67
CA ALA A 69 -23.88 17.14 3.60
C ALA A 69 -25.38 17.37 3.38
#